data_AF-A0A1H5P026-F1
#
_entry.id   AF-A0A1H5P026-F1
#
_cell.length_a   1.000
_cell.length_b   1.000
_cell.length_c   1.000
_cell.angle_alpha   90.00
_cell.angle_beta   90.00
_cell.angle_gamma   90.00
#
_symmetry.space_group_name_H-M   'P 1'
#
loop_
_entity.id
_entity.type
_entity.pdbx_description
1 polymer ?
#
loop_
_entity_poly.entity_id
_entity_poly.type
_entity_poly.pdbx_seq_one_letter_code
_entity_poly.pdbx_strand_id
1 'polypeptide(L)'
;MRSDSDQFSVTVRRINDGLRDPPYENLTAQSVTLTASGTLFVDGKINGKTHLRTFSLSVWGSFEVKRIRAEARAGLGNLDGVISGFSA
;
A
#
# COMPACT_ATOMS: atom_id res chain seq x y z
N MET A 1 10.08 11.07 -16.46
CA MET A 1 8.79 10.40 -16.22
C MET A 1 8.74 9.96 -14.77
N ARG A 2 7.89 10.59 -13.94
CA ARG A 2 7.56 10.02 -12.63
C ARG A 2 6.66 8.84 -12.95
N SER A 3 7.22 7.63 -12.92
CA SER A 3 6.41 6.43 -12.97
C SER A 3 5.49 6.53 -11.75
N ASP A 4 4.18 6.70 -11.98
CA ASP A 4 3.16 6.40 -10.99
C ASP A 4 3.29 4.90 -10.69
N SER A 5 4.24 4.55 -9.81
CA SER A 5 4.39 3.20 -9.36
C SER A 5 3.17 2.89 -8.52
N ASP A 6 2.28 2.08 -9.08
CA ASP A 6 1.14 1.54 -8.36
C ASP A 6 1.62 0.94 -7.04
N GLN A 7 1.10 1.47 -5.95
CA GLN A 7 1.33 0.92 -4.63
C GLN A 7 0.12 0.10 -4.22
N PHE A 8 0.34 -0.87 -3.34
CA PHE A 8 -0.71 -1.71 -2.81
C PHE A 8 -0.63 -1.71 -1.29
N SER A 9 -1.76 -1.52 -0.62
CA SER A 9 -1.92 -1.84 0.78
C SER A 9 -2.26 -3.32 0.89
N VAL A 10 -1.42 -4.08 1.55
CA VAL A 10 -1.60 -5.52 1.76
C VAL A 10 -1.82 -5.76 3.24
N THR A 11 -2.95 -6.38 3.57
CA THR A 11 -3.27 -6.86 4.91
C THR A 11 -3.33 -8.38 4.87
N VAL A 12 -2.58 -9.04 5.75
CA VAL A 12 -2.59 -10.50 5.88
C VAL A 12 -3.05 -10.87 7.28
N ARG A 13 -3.94 -11.86 7.43
CA ARG A 13 -4.47 -12.32 8.74
C ARG A 13 -4.13 -13.79 8.97
N ARG A 14 -3.84 -14.18 10.21
CA ARG A 14 -3.46 -15.56 10.58
C ARG A 14 -4.66 -16.50 10.69
N ILE A 15 -4.42 -17.81 10.57
CA ILE A 15 -5.47 -18.85 10.70
C ILE A 15 -5.91 -19.06 12.15
N ASN A 16 -4.99 -18.84 13.10
CA ASN A 16 -5.26 -19.02 14.53
C ASN A 16 -5.19 -17.66 15.24
N ASP A 17 -6.34 -17.02 15.40
CA ASP A 17 -6.57 -15.72 16.08
C ASP A 17 -6.23 -15.73 17.59
N GLY A 18 -5.85 -16.88 18.16
CA GLY A 18 -5.77 -17.06 19.62
C GLY A 18 -4.44 -16.72 20.30
N LEU A 19 -3.35 -16.38 19.58
CA LEU A 19 -2.00 -16.44 20.19
C LEU A 19 -1.05 -15.25 19.96
N ARG A 20 -1.33 -14.31 19.04
CA ARG A 20 -0.51 -13.10 18.89
C ARG A 20 -1.35 -11.90 18.47
N ASP A 21 -1.20 -10.81 19.23
CA ASP A 21 -1.80 -9.51 18.96
C ASP A 21 -0.68 -8.57 18.45
N PRO A 22 -0.78 -7.99 17.24
CA PRO A 22 -1.90 -8.07 16.31
C PRO A 22 -1.92 -9.38 15.48
N PRO A 23 -3.12 -9.94 15.21
CA PRO A 23 -3.28 -11.16 14.40
C PRO A 23 -3.15 -10.89 12.89
N TYR A 24 -2.75 -9.67 12.53
CA TYR A 24 -2.61 -9.20 11.16
C TYR A 24 -1.30 -8.43 10.94
N GLU A 25 -0.80 -8.46 9.71
CA GLU A 25 0.31 -7.62 9.27
C GLU A 25 -0.15 -6.71 8.13
N ASN A 26 0.25 -5.44 8.17
CA ASN A 26 -0.04 -4.44 7.16
C ASN A 26 1.26 -3.99 6.48
N LEU A 27 1.26 -3.98 5.14
CA LEU A 27 2.43 -3.68 4.33
C LEU A 27 2.05 -2.77 3.16
N THR A 28 2.99 -1.91 2.75
CA THR A 28 2.90 -1.20 1.48
C THR A 28 3.77 -1.92 0.46
N ALA A 29 3.16 -2.43 -0.59
CA ALA A 29 3.79 -3.19 -1.65
C ALA A 29 3.88 -2.39 -2.95
N GLN A 30 4.93 -2.64 -3.72
CA GLN A 30 5.03 -2.21 -5.12
C GLN A 30 4.55 -3.32 -6.07
N SER A 31 4.69 -4.58 -5.64
CA SER A 31 4.21 -5.74 -6.37
C SER A 31 3.66 -6.79 -5.42
N VAL A 32 2.61 -7.47 -5.87
CA VAL A 32 1.94 -8.53 -5.13
C VAL A 32 1.66 -9.68 -6.10
N THR A 33 2.16 -10.88 -5.77
CA THR A 33 1.94 -12.09 -6.57
C THR A 33 1.36 -13.18 -5.67
N LEU A 34 0.19 -13.69 -6.04
CA LEU A 34 -0.41 -14.87 -5.38
C LEU A 34 -0.22 -16.08 -6.30
N THR A 35 0.45 -17.12 -5.80
CA THR A 35 0.63 -18.37 -6.55
C THR A 35 -0.56 -19.30 -6.39
N ALA A 36 -0.70 -20.26 -7.32
CA ALA A 36 -1.71 -21.31 -7.22
C ALA A 36 -1.57 -22.20 -5.96
N SER A 37 -0.37 -22.25 -5.37
CA SER A 37 -0.14 -22.93 -4.08
C SER A 37 -0.67 -22.14 -2.88
N GLY A 38 -1.22 -20.94 -3.09
CA GLY A 38 -1.65 -20.05 -2.02
C GLY A 38 -0.50 -19.34 -1.33
N THR A 39 0.63 -19.13 -2.01
CA THR A 39 1.73 -18.34 -1.44
C THR A 39 1.64 -16.92 -1.96
N LEU A 40 1.54 -15.95 -1.05
CA LEU A 40 1.58 -14.53 -1.37
C LEU A 40 3.02 -14.01 -1.27
N PHE A 41 3.53 -13.50 -2.38
CA PHE A 41 4.80 -12.77 -2.44
C PHE A 41 4.52 -11.29 -2.51
N VAL A 42 5.14 -10.55 -1.59
CA VAL A 42 5.00 -9.10 -1.47
C VAL A 42 6.38 -8.49 -1.63
N ASP A 43 6.56 -7.74 -2.71
CA ASP A 43 7.71 -6.85 -2.86
C ASP A 43 7.28 -5.48 -2.37
N GLY A 44 7.69 -5.11 -1.16
CA GLY A 44 7.18 -3.91 -0.49
C GLY A 44 8.24 -3.10 0.21
N LYS A 45 7.86 -1.88 0.60
CA LYS A 45 8.74 -0.98 1.33
C LYS A 45 8.35 -0.94 2.80
N ILE A 46 9.31 -1.24 3.67
CA ILE A 46 9.20 -1.04 5.11
C ILE A 46 10.30 -0.04 5.48
N ASN A 47 9.93 1.09 6.09
CA ASN A 47 10.87 2.17 6.45
C ASN A 47 11.74 2.66 5.26
N GLY A 48 11.16 2.72 4.06
CA GLY A 48 11.84 3.17 2.84
C GLY A 48 12.78 2.15 2.19
N LYS A 49 13.03 0.99 2.82
CA LYS A 49 13.80 -0.12 2.24
C LYS A 49 12.89 -1.13 1.60
N THR A 50 13.28 -1.60 0.41
CA THR A 50 12.58 -2.68 -0.29
C THR A 50 12.85 -4.01 0.40
N HIS A 51 11.80 -4.75 0.70
CA HIS A 51 11.80 -6.03 1.37
C HIS A 51 10.87 -7.00 0.65
N LEU A 52 11.39 -8.19 0.35
CA LEU A 52 10.58 -9.31 -0.11
C LEU A 52 10.01 -10.05 1.10
N ARG A 53 8.69 -10.22 1.14
CA ARG A 53 7.97 -10.99 2.16
C ARG A 53 7.15 -12.10 1.50
N THR A 54 7.09 -13.25 2.18
CA THR A 54 6.38 -14.43 1.71
C THR A 54 5.39 -14.88 2.78
N PHE A 55 4.13 -15.08 2.40
CA PHE A 55 3.05 -15.53 3.28
C PHE A 55 2.43 -16.80 2.72
N SER A 56 2.48 -17.90 3.47
CA SER A 56 1.86 -19.17 3.06
C SER A 56 0.50 -19.37 3.73
N LEU A 57 -0.42 -20.04 3.01
CA LEU A 57 -1.73 -20.45 3.55
C LEU A 57 -1.63 -21.43 4.73
N SER A 58 -0.46 -21.99 5.05
CA SER A 58 -0.30 -22.83 6.26
C SER A 58 -0.29 -22.00 7.55
N VAL A 59 -0.01 -20.70 7.45
CA VAL A 59 0.12 -19.78 8.59
C VAL A 59 -0.92 -18.64 8.50
N TRP A 60 -1.21 -18.20 7.28
CA TRP A 60 -2.07 -17.05 6.99
C TRP A 60 -3.40 -17.52 6.38
N GLY A 61 -4.52 -17.05 6.94
CA GLY A 61 -5.85 -17.51 6.59
C GLY A 61 -6.57 -16.63 5.57
N SER A 62 -6.20 -15.35 5.49
CA SER A 62 -6.75 -14.45 4.49
C SER A 62 -5.77 -13.35 4.09
N PHE A 63 -5.93 -12.91 2.85
CA PHE A 63 -5.15 -11.84 2.22
C PHE A 63 -6.12 -10.80 1.66
N GLU A 64 -5.92 -9.54 2.03
CA GLU A 64 -6.64 -8.40 1.48
C GLU A 64 -5.64 -7.47 0.80
N VAL A 65 -5.87 -7.15 -0.47
CA VAL A 65 -4.98 -6.32 -1.29
C VAL A 65 -5.78 -5.17 -1.89
N LYS A 66 -5.37 -3.93 -1.59
CA LYS A 66 -5.98 -2.71 -2.12
C LYS A 66 -4.95 -1.89 -2.88
N ARG A 67 -5.26 -1.47 -4.11
CA ARG A 67 -4.40 -0.53 -4.86
C ARG A 67 -4.51 0.87 -4.25
N ILE A 68 -3.37 1.42 -3.88
CA ILE A 68 -3.19 2.83 -3.50
C ILE A 68 -2.94 3.58 -4.81
N ARG A 69 -3.92 4.37 -5.26
CA ARG A 69 -3.70 5.28 -6.37
C ARG A 69 -2.75 6.36 -5.87
N ALA A 70 -1.69 6.63 -6.62
CA ALA A 70 -0.97 7.89 -6.43
C ALA A 70 -2.02 8.99 -6.59
N GLU A 71 -2.21 9.81 -5.55
CA GLU A 71 -2.96 11.04 -5.72
C GLU A 71 -2.23 11.81 -6.82
N ALA A 72 -2.81 11.83 -8.02
CA ALA A 72 -2.48 12.85 -8.99
C ALA A 72 -2.63 14.15 -8.21
N ARG A 73 -1.52 14.86 -7.99
CA ARG A 73 -1.55 16.20 -7.40
C ARG A 73 -2.55 17.00 -8.23
N ALA A 74 -3.80 17.05 -7.79
CA ALA A 74 -4.74 18.02 -8.26
C ALA A 74 -4.05 19.36 -7.98
N GLY A 75 -3.86 20.13 -9.04
CA GLY A 75 -3.24 21.43 -8.97
C GLY A 75 -3.99 22.30 -7.97
N LEU A 76 -3.45 22.38 -6.75
CA LEU A 76 -3.48 23.59 -5.95
C LEU A 76 -2.05 24.10 -6.13
N GLY A 77 -1.79 24.83 -7.20
CA GLY A 77 -2.28 26.19 -7.28
C GLY A 77 -1.23 27.01 -6.56
N ASN A 78 -0.21 27.39 -7.32
CA ASN A 78 0.78 28.37 -6.91
C ASN A 78 -0.01 29.66 -6.63
N LEU A 79 -0.42 29.90 -5.39
CA LEU A 79 -0.99 31.18 -4.97
C LEU A 79 0.16 32.17 -4.78
N ASP A 80 0.83 32.47 -5.89
CA ASP A 80 1.76 33.59 -6.05
C ASP A 80 1.07 34.72 -6.83
N GLY A 81 -0.23 34.87 -6.60
CA GLY A 81 -1.07 35.87 -7.24
C GLY A 81 -1.80 36.66 -6.18
N VAL A 82 -1.18 37.74 -5.73
CA VAL A 82 -1.86 38.87 -5.09
C VAL A 82 -2.96 39.33 -6.04
N ILE A 83 -4.20 38.93 -5.77
CA ILE A 83 -5.38 39.61 -6.31
C ILE A 83 -5.87 40.52 -5.20
N SER A 84 -5.23 41.69 -5.07
CA SER A 84 -5.85 42.82 -4.39
C SER A 84 -7.01 43.29 -5.26
N GLY A 85 -8.21 43.19 -4.70
CA GLY A 85 -9.46 43.41 -5.41
C GLY A 85 -9.61 44.81 -6.00
N PHE A 86 -10.26 44.86 -7.15
CA PHE A 86 -10.82 46.08 -7.72
C PHE A 86 -12.32 46.07 -7.37
N SER A 87 -12.77 47.07 -6.61
CA SER A 87 -14.19 47.43 -6.54
C SER A 87 -14.43 48.62 -7.47
N ALA A 88 -15.59 48.59 -8.13
CA ALA A 88 -16.07 49.56 -9.10
C ALA A 88 -16.24 50.99 -8.54
#